data_AF-A0A534L4I2-F1
#
_entry.id   AF-A0A534L4I2-F1
#
_cell.length_a   1.000
_cell.length_b   1.000
_cell.length_c   1.000
_cell.angle_alpha   90.00
_cell.angle_beta   90.00
_cell.angle_gamma   90.00
#
_symmetry.space_group_name_H-M   'P 1'
#
loop_
_entity.id
_entity.type
_entity.pdbx_description
1 polymer ?
#
loop_
_entity_poly.entity_id
_entity_poly.type
_entity_poly.pdbx_seq_one_letter_code
_entity_poly.pdbx_strand_id
1 'polypeptide(L)'
;MAFIETTAALAGNTIRSGNKVGLFMEDGVLVAFAGRSSPSSGVAVHDATKGELLAVRSLEGIVALRPGRIIIGRVSPRAAGRRAVPGAAAKRVLRDADEFIVAALDVGGLAAAKELGLKPRIEFGVVPAAVEAAERGVNVLLLAPEERAVEAVQAIEAANAKLEDKIPYESVALS
;
A
#
# COMPACT_ATOMS: atom_id res chain seq x y z
N MET A 1 -28.11 -22.34 -12.43
CA MET A 1 -26.81 -21.88 -12.96
C MET A 1 -26.00 -21.44 -11.76
N ALA A 2 -24.98 -22.20 -11.35
CA ALA A 2 -24.16 -21.83 -10.19
C ALA A 2 -23.11 -20.84 -10.66
N PHE A 3 -23.23 -19.58 -10.26
CA PHE A 3 -22.11 -18.64 -10.34
C PHE A 3 -21.06 -19.15 -9.36
N ILE A 4 -20.04 -19.86 -9.84
CA ILE A 4 -18.89 -20.16 -9.00
C ILE A 4 -18.11 -18.85 -8.90
N GLU A 5 -18.38 -18.09 -7.84
CA GLU A 5 -17.55 -16.94 -7.48
C GLU A 5 -16.21 -17.48 -6.98
N THR A 6 -15.22 -17.47 -7.86
CA THR A 6 -13.83 -17.72 -7.51
C THR A 6 -13.08 -16.41 -7.40
N THR A 7 -12.26 -16.27 -6.37
CA THR A 7 -11.31 -15.15 -6.26
C THR A 7 -9.89 -15.65 -6.50
N ALA A 8 -9.01 -14.74 -6.92
CA ALA A 8 -7.59 -14.98 -7.06
C ALA A 8 -6.85 -14.52 -5.80
N ALA A 9 -5.95 -15.36 -5.30
CA ALA A 9 -5.02 -15.02 -4.23
C ALA A 9 -3.63 -15.58 -4.57
N LEU A 10 -2.59 -15.06 -3.93
CA LEU A 10 -1.28 -15.74 -3.92
C LEU A 10 -1.28 -16.83 -2.87
N ALA A 11 -0.65 -17.97 -3.16
CA ALA A 11 -0.40 -18.97 -2.15
C ALA A 11 0.72 -18.50 -1.20
N GLY A 12 0.45 -18.46 0.10
CA GLY A 12 1.43 -18.09 1.13
C GLY A 12 2.32 -19.25 1.59
N ASN A 13 1.88 -20.47 1.34
CA ASN A 13 2.59 -21.73 1.56
C ASN A 13 2.17 -22.78 0.51
N THR A 14 2.69 -24.01 0.61
CA THR A 14 2.21 -25.12 -0.23
C THR A 14 0.77 -25.49 0.13
N ILE A 15 -0.11 -25.44 -0.86
CA ILE A 15 -1.55 -25.67 -0.75
C ILE A 15 -1.95 -26.72 -1.78
N ARG A 16 -2.73 -27.71 -1.37
CA ARG A 16 -3.32 -28.69 -2.28
C ARG A 16 -4.76 -28.35 -2.62
N SER A 17 -5.20 -28.76 -3.79
CA SER A 17 -6.59 -28.70 -4.21
C SER A 17 -7.51 -29.30 -3.14
N GLY A 18 -8.61 -28.62 -2.87
CA GLY A 18 -9.58 -29.00 -1.84
C GLY A 18 -9.19 -28.62 -0.41
N ASN A 19 -7.99 -28.06 -0.16
CA ASN A 19 -7.65 -27.54 1.16
C ASN A 19 -8.52 -26.35 1.54
N LYS A 20 -8.97 -26.31 2.80
CA LYS A 20 -9.51 -25.08 3.40
C LYS A 20 -8.35 -24.13 3.67
N VAL A 21 -8.48 -22.91 3.21
CA VAL A 21 -7.47 -21.85 3.33
C VAL A 21 -8.04 -20.65 4.06
N GLY A 22 -7.21 -20.01 4.88
CA GLY A 22 -7.49 -18.67 5.41
C GLY A 22 -6.97 -17.61 4.46
N LEU A 23 -7.72 -16.53 4.28
CA LEU A 23 -7.38 -15.41 3.41
C LEU A 23 -6.93 -14.20 4.24
N PHE A 24 -5.86 -13.54 3.80
CA PHE A 24 -5.22 -12.42 4.48
C PHE A 24 -4.79 -11.35 3.46
N MET A 25 -4.80 -10.08 3.87
CA MET A 25 -4.10 -9.04 3.12
C MET A 25 -2.68 -8.94 3.65
N GLU A 26 -1.69 -9.27 2.83
CA GLU A 26 -0.26 -9.13 3.14
C GLU A 26 0.38 -8.25 2.05
N ASP A 27 1.04 -7.17 2.45
CA ASP A 27 1.69 -6.19 1.56
C ASP A 27 0.79 -5.70 0.40
N GLY A 28 -0.49 -5.51 0.69
CA GLY A 28 -1.47 -5.03 -0.28
C GLY A 28 -2.02 -6.08 -1.24
N VAL A 29 -1.66 -7.35 -1.04
CA VAL A 29 -2.07 -8.48 -1.88
C VAL A 29 -2.88 -9.49 -1.06
N LEU A 30 -3.91 -10.07 -1.69
CA LEU A 30 -4.66 -11.16 -1.08
C LEU A 30 -3.82 -12.45 -1.11
N VAL A 31 -3.54 -13.01 0.05
CA VAL A 31 -2.73 -14.22 0.23
C VAL A 31 -3.54 -15.29 0.96
N ALA A 32 -3.51 -16.50 0.43
CA ALA A 32 -4.15 -17.68 0.99
C ALA A 32 -3.13 -18.54 1.72
N PHE A 33 -3.46 -19.03 2.91
CA PHE A 33 -2.62 -19.95 3.67
C PHE A 33 -3.41 -21.20 4.07
N ALA A 34 -2.85 -22.38 3.78
CA ALA A 34 -3.32 -23.62 4.41
C ALA A 34 -2.87 -23.67 5.87
N GLY A 35 -3.77 -24.03 6.79
CA GLY A 35 -3.45 -24.22 8.20
C GLY A 35 -3.38 -22.94 9.06
N ARG A 36 -3.61 -21.75 8.49
CA ARG A 36 -3.80 -20.51 9.24
C ARG A 36 -5.29 -20.16 9.27
N SER A 37 -5.85 -19.98 10.47
CA SER A 37 -7.24 -19.54 10.64
C SER A 37 -7.38 -18.05 10.38
N SER A 38 -8.43 -17.66 9.67
CA SER A 38 -8.80 -16.28 9.36
C SER A 38 -10.31 -16.14 9.41
N PRO A 39 -10.85 -14.96 9.78
CA PRO A 39 -12.28 -14.67 9.63
C PRO A 39 -12.75 -14.73 8.17
N SER A 40 -11.84 -14.68 7.20
CA SER A 40 -12.13 -14.97 5.79
C SER A 40 -11.48 -16.28 5.36
N SER A 41 -12.25 -17.16 4.74
CA SER A 41 -11.75 -18.46 4.31
C SER A 41 -12.36 -18.90 2.98
N GLY A 42 -11.79 -19.95 2.40
CA GLY A 42 -12.34 -20.61 1.23
C GLY A 42 -11.67 -21.95 0.96
N VAL A 43 -11.88 -22.48 -0.23
CA VAL A 43 -11.35 -23.79 -0.65
C VAL A 43 -10.50 -23.63 -1.91
N ALA A 44 -9.27 -24.15 -1.86
CA ALA A 44 -8.36 -24.17 -3.00
C ALA A 44 -8.93 -24.97 -4.17
N VAL A 45 -8.89 -24.40 -5.39
CA VAL A 45 -9.37 -25.07 -6.61
C VAL A 45 -8.30 -26.01 -7.19
N HIS A 46 -7.03 -25.65 -7.08
CA HIS A 46 -5.89 -26.41 -7.59
C HIS A 46 -4.70 -26.35 -6.62
N ASP A 47 -3.66 -27.13 -6.91
CA ASP A 47 -2.40 -27.09 -6.16
C ASP A 47 -1.65 -25.79 -6.46
N ALA A 48 -0.97 -25.23 -5.46
CA ALA A 48 -0.09 -24.08 -5.60
C ALA A 48 0.99 -24.09 -4.51
N THR A 49 2.17 -23.60 -4.84
CA THR A 49 3.28 -23.36 -3.92
C THR A 49 3.43 -21.88 -3.63
N LYS A 50 4.26 -21.53 -2.64
CA LYS A 50 4.37 -20.15 -2.16
C LYS A 50 4.72 -19.18 -3.31
N GLY A 51 3.90 -18.14 -3.46
CA GLY A 51 4.03 -17.10 -4.48
C GLY A 51 3.30 -17.40 -5.80
N GLU A 52 2.74 -18.60 -5.97
CA GLU A 52 1.96 -18.92 -7.16
C GLU A 52 0.51 -18.41 -7.04
N LEU A 53 -0.09 -18.14 -8.20
CA LEU A 53 -1.50 -17.81 -8.29
C LEU A 53 -2.33 -19.00 -7.81
N LEU A 54 -3.35 -18.75 -7.00
CA LEU A 54 -4.30 -19.74 -6.51
C LEU A 54 -5.73 -19.22 -6.70
N ALA A 55 -6.56 -20.01 -7.39
CA ALA A 55 -7.99 -19.79 -7.38
C ALA A 55 -8.62 -20.38 -6.11
N VAL A 56 -9.44 -19.57 -5.44
CA VAL A 56 -10.15 -19.95 -4.21
C VAL A 56 -11.65 -19.80 -4.43
N ARG A 57 -12.41 -20.85 -4.10
CA ARG A 57 -13.88 -20.90 -4.21
C ARG A 57 -14.53 -21.02 -2.83
N SER A 58 -15.86 -20.98 -2.79
CA SER A 58 -16.64 -21.18 -1.57
C SER A 58 -16.20 -20.22 -0.46
N LEU A 59 -16.15 -18.93 -0.81
CA LEU A 59 -15.67 -17.88 0.07
C LEU A 59 -16.66 -17.66 1.22
N GLU A 60 -16.12 -17.57 2.42
CA GLU A 60 -16.86 -17.33 3.65
C GLU A 60 -16.18 -16.23 4.45
N GLY A 61 -16.99 -15.31 5.01
CA GLY A 61 -16.53 -14.22 5.85
C GLY A 61 -15.84 -13.07 5.11
N ILE A 62 -15.30 -12.13 5.86
CA ILE A 62 -14.72 -10.88 5.36
C ILE A 62 -13.25 -10.81 5.75
N VAL A 63 -12.39 -10.44 4.80
CA VAL A 63 -10.95 -10.31 5.06
C VAL A 63 -10.76 -9.14 6.01
N ALA A 64 -10.10 -9.40 7.15
CA ALA A 64 -9.77 -8.35 8.10
C ALA A 64 -8.73 -7.42 7.48
N LEU A 65 -9.20 -6.27 7.00
CA LEU A 65 -8.39 -5.27 6.34
C LEU A 65 -8.14 -4.13 7.32
N ARG A 66 -6.87 -3.89 7.64
CA ARG A 66 -6.46 -2.72 8.42
C ARG A 66 -5.69 -1.79 7.51
N PRO A 67 -6.09 -0.51 7.41
CA PRO A 67 -5.35 0.44 6.61
C PRO A 67 -3.89 0.56 7.06
N GLY A 68 -3.00 0.75 6.09
CA GLY A 68 -1.65 1.24 6.32
C GLY A 68 -1.70 2.75 6.60
N ARG A 69 -0.54 3.39 6.66
CA ARG A 69 -0.44 4.84 6.85
C ARG A 69 0.19 5.54 5.65
N ILE A 70 -0.16 6.81 5.47
CA ILE A 70 0.43 7.66 4.43
C ILE A 70 1.25 8.78 5.08
N ILE A 71 2.51 8.90 4.70
CA ILE A 71 3.34 10.07 5.02
C ILE A 71 3.41 10.94 3.78
N ILE A 72 2.89 12.17 3.87
CA ILE A 72 3.00 13.17 2.82
C ILE A 72 4.32 13.93 3.04
N GLY A 73 5.36 13.50 2.32
CA GLY A 73 6.65 14.16 2.27
C GLY A 73 6.58 15.37 1.36
N ARG A 74 6.32 16.55 1.93
CA ARG A 74 6.31 17.81 1.19
C ARG A 74 7.73 18.17 0.77
N VAL A 75 7.89 18.41 -0.53
CA VAL A 75 9.16 18.80 -1.13
C VAL A 75 9.01 20.19 -1.72
N SER A 76 10.00 21.05 -1.46
CA SER A 76 10.04 22.40 -2.01
C SER A 76 10.89 22.39 -3.29
N PRO A 77 10.56 23.23 -4.30
CA PRO A 77 11.44 23.41 -5.44
C PRO A 77 12.79 23.94 -4.94
N ARG A 78 13.85 23.14 -5.03
CA ARG A 78 15.18 23.61 -4.66
C ARG A 78 15.63 24.69 -5.63
N ALA A 79 15.90 25.89 -5.11
CA ALA A 79 16.72 26.85 -5.82
C ALA A 79 18.10 26.20 -6.08
N ALA A 80 18.53 26.20 -7.35
CA ALA A 80 19.79 25.58 -7.76
C ALA A 80 20.94 25.97 -6.81
N GLY A 81 21.56 24.97 -6.16
CA GLY A 81 22.77 25.16 -5.33
C GLY A 81 22.59 25.19 -3.81
N ARG A 82 21.37 25.12 -3.26
CA ARG A 82 21.18 25.00 -1.78
C ARG A 82 20.73 23.60 -1.38
N ARG A 83 21.59 22.89 -0.65
CA ARG A 83 21.23 21.63 0.02
C ARG A 83 20.44 21.97 1.27
N ALA A 84 19.13 21.81 1.24
CA ALA A 84 18.29 21.93 2.43
C ALA A 84 18.77 20.91 3.48
N VAL A 85 18.94 21.35 4.73
CA VAL A 85 19.30 20.46 5.84
C VAL A 85 18.01 19.82 6.35
N PRO A 86 17.82 18.50 6.22
CA PRO A 86 16.59 17.86 6.64
C PRO A 86 16.39 18.04 8.15
N GLY A 87 15.19 18.48 8.54
CA GLY A 87 14.77 18.52 9.94
C GLY A 87 14.74 17.13 10.59
N ALA A 88 14.59 17.07 11.91
CA ALA A 88 14.58 15.79 12.65
C ALA A 88 13.47 14.82 12.17
N ALA A 89 12.28 15.35 11.83
CA ALA A 89 11.17 14.59 11.28
C ALA A 89 11.50 13.99 9.91
N ALA A 90 12.10 14.77 9.01
CA ALA A 90 12.54 14.30 7.70
C ALA A 90 13.58 13.18 7.82
N LYS A 91 14.56 13.31 8.73
CA LYS A 91 15.55 12.26 8.99
C LYS A 91 14.93 10.96 9.50
N ARG A 92 13.83 11.04 10.27
CA ARG A 92 13.10 9.87 10.73
C ARG A 92 12.40 9.17 9.57
N VAL A 93 11.62 9.92 8.78
CA VAL A 93 10.92 9.39 7.60
C VAL A 93 11.88 8.70 6.64
N LEU A 94 13.06 9.28 6.41
CA LEU A 94 14.07 8.70 5.52
C LEU A 94 14.75 7.44 6.06
N ARG A 95 14.86 7.28 7.39
CA ARG A 95 15.37 6.04 7.99
C ARG A 95 14.38 4.91 7.87
N ASP A 96 13.10 5.24 8.03
CA ASP A 96 12.02 4.26 8.03
C ASP A 96 11.51 3.99 6.59
N ALA A 97 12.09 4.61 5.56
CA ALA A 97 11.58 4.61 4.19
C ALA A 97 11.50 3.22 3.55
N ASP A 98 12.32 2.26 3.98
CA ASP A 98 12.28 0.87 3.48
C ASP A 98 11.00 0.13 3.91
N GLU A 99 10.29 0.61 4.93
CA GLU A 99 9.00 0.08 5.37
C GLU A 99 7.82 0.64 4.55
N PHE A 100 8.10 1.55 3.60
CA PHE A 100 7.09 2.28 2.83
C PHE A 100 7.25 2.02 1.34
N ILE A 101 6.11 1.89 0.65
CA ILE A 101 6.09 2.09 -0.80
C ILE A 101 6.29 3.58 -1.06
N VAL A 102 7.34 3.91 -1.82
CA VAL A 102 7.59 5.29 -2.24
C VAL A 102 6.71 5.61 -3.44
N ALA A 103 5.94 6.69 -3.32
CA ALA A 103 5.12 7.26 -4.36
C ALA A 103 5.62 8.67 -4.68
N ALA A 104 5.81 8.99 -5.95
CA ALA A 104 6.37 10.27 -6.39
C ALA A 104 5.36 11.02 -7.24
N LEU A 105 4.77 12.07 -6.68
CA LEU A 105 3.81 12.91 -7.38
C LEU A 105 4.55 13.87 -8.30
N ASP A 106 4.31 13.72 -9.59
CA ASP A 106 4.86 14.54 -10.68
C ASP A 106 6.40 14.65 -10.69
N VAL A 107 6.90 15.56 -11.54
CA VAL A 107 8.33 15.77 -11.76
C VAL A 107 9.03 16.26 -10.48
N GLY A 108 8.36 17.03 -9.64
CA GLY A 108 8.90 17.51 -8.37
C GLY A 108 9.10 16.38 -7.37
N GLY A 109 8.11 15.48 -7.22
CA GLY A 109 8.24 14.28 -6.41
C GLY A 109 9.34 13.34 -6.91
N LEU A 110 9.45 13.16 -8.24
CA LEU A 110 10.50 12.33 -8.86
C LEU A 110 11.90 12.91 -8.64
N ALA A 111 12.05 14.23 -8.81
CA ALA A 111 13.32 14.90 -8.56
C ALA A 111 13.75 14.73 -7.09
N ALA A 112 12.82 14.92 -6.15
CA ALA A 112 13.10 14.72 -4.74
C ALA A 112 13.45 13.26 -4.41
N ALA A 113 12.75 12.28 -4.99
CA ALA A 113 13.06 10.86 -4.81
C ALA A 113 14.52 10.57 -5.21
N LYS A 114 14.95 11.08 -6.37
CA LYS A 114 16.32 10.95 -6.86
C LYS A 114 17.34 11.59 -5.92
N GLU A 115 17.07 12.80 -5.42
CA GLU A 115 17.95 13.49 -4.49
C GLU A 115 18.08 12.79 -3.13
N LEU A 116 17.02 12.11 -2.70
CA LEU A 116 16.93 11.36 -1.45
C LEU A 116 17.43 9.92 -1.58
N GLY A 117 17.76 9.46 -2.80
CA GLY A 117 18.17 8.08 -3.06
C GLY A 117 17.03 7.07 -2.95
N LEU A 118 15.79 7.53 -3.04
CA LEU A 118 14.58 6.70 -2.97
C LEU A 118 14.19 6.21 -4.37
N LYS A 119 13.62 5.01 -4.45
CA LYS A 119 13.12 4.41 -5.69
C LYS A 119 11.59 4.35 -5.66
N PRO A 120 10.90 5.28 -6.36
CA PRO A 120 9.45 5.23 -6.46
C PRO A 120 8.99 3.91 -7.09
N ARG A 121 7.92 3.35 -6.55
CA ARG A 121 7.16 2.24 -7.18
C ARG A 121 5.86 2.74 -7.81
N ILE A 122 5.43 3.94 -7.43
CA ILE A 122 4.22 4.60 -7.91
C ILE A 122 4.61 5.97 -8.47
N GLU A 123 4.54 6.12 -9.78
CA GLU A 123 4.90 7.37 -10.50
C GLU A 123 3.73 7.93 -11.32
N PHE A 124 2.67 7.15 -11.51
CA PHE A 124 1.46 7.51 -12.24
C PHE A 124 0.23 7.20 -11.39
N GLY A 125 -0.85 7.97 -11.57
CA GLY A 125 -2.04 7.84 -10.75
C GLY A 125 -1.72 7.96 -9.25
N VAL A 126 -0.73 8.79 -8.91
CA VAL A 126 0.02 8.69 -7.65
C VAL A 126 -0.87 8.81 -6.42
N VAL A 127 -1.75 9.83 -6.39
CA VAL A 127 -2.67 10.05 -5.27
C VAL A 127 -3.68 8.90 -5.13
N PRO A 128 -4.46 8.51 -6.16
CA PRO A 128 -5.39 7.38 -6.02
C PRO A 128 -4.67 6.05 -5.73
N ALA A 129 -3.51 5.79 -6.31
CA ALA A 129 -2.73 4.58 -6.04
C ALA A 129 -2.16 4.54 -4.62
N ALA A 130 -1.73 5.68 -4.07
CA ALA A 130 -1.29 5.78 -2.67
C ALA A 130 -2.44 5.49 -1.70
N VAL A 131 -3.62 6.03 -1.97
CA VAL A 131 -4.83 5.76 -1.18
C VAL A 131 -5.21 4.29 -1.26
N GLU A 132 -5.30 3.71 -2.45
CA GLU A 132 -5.64 2.29 -2.65
C GLU A 132 -4.63 1.35 -1.95
N ALA A 133 -3.34 1.66 -2.03
CA ALA A 133 -2.30 0.90 -1.34
C ALA A 133 -2.51 0.96 0.19
N ALA A 134 -2.77 2.15 0.74
CA ALA A 134 -3.03 2.32 2.16
C ALA A 134 -4.32 1.65 2.61
N GLU A 135 -5.41 1.72 1.84
CA GLU A 135 -6.63 0.96 2.10
C GLU A 135 -6.34 -0.53 2.23
N ARG A 136 -5.41 -1.06 1.40
CA ARG A 136 -4.99 -2.46 1.43
C ARG A 136 -3.93 -2.81 2.48
N GLY A 137 -3.64 -1.91 3.41
CA GLY A 137 -2.70 -2.17 4.52
C GLY A 137 -1.25 -1.79 4.25
N VAL A 138 -0.95 -1.12 3.13
CA VAL A 138 0.42 -0.77 2.75
C VAL A 138 0.78 0.63 3.23
N ASN A 139 1.95 0.78 3.84
CA ASN A 139 2.47 2.08 4.22
C ASN A 139 3.01 2.81 2.97
N VAL A 140 2.66 4.08 2.78
CA VAL A 140 3.07 4.87 1.61
C VAL A 140 3.79 6.14 2.01
N LEU A 141 4.98 6.35 1.46
CA LEU A 141 5.69 7.63 1.51
C LEU A 141 5.40 8.37 0.21
N LEU A 142 4.50 9.35 0.27
CA LEU A 142 4.09 10.17 -0.85
C LEU A 142 4.94 11.44 -0.91
N LEU A 143 5.88 11.50 -1.85
CA LEU A 143 6.65 12.69 -2.15
C LEU A 143 5.82 13.60 -3.04
N ALA A 144 5.46 14.78 -2.53
CA ALA A 144 4.59 15.73 -3.23
C ALA A 144 5.16 17.15 -3.16
N PRO A 145 5.14 17.91 -4.27
CA PRO A 145 5.38 19.35 -4.21
C PRO A 145 4.48 20.00 -3.17
N GLU A 146 5.01 20.98 -2.44
CA GLU A 146 4.30 21.64 -1.34
C GLU A 146 2.93 22.19 -1.78
N GLU A 147 2.86 22.79 -2.97
CA GLU A 147 1.64 23.33 -3.57
C GLU A 147 0.60 22.26 -3.94
N ARG A 148 1.01 21.00 -4.10
CA ARG A 148 0.13 19.87 -4.43
C ARG A 148 -0.17 18.95 -3.26
N ALA A 149 0.45 19.15 -2.10
CA ALA A 149 0.20 18.34 -0.91
C ALA A 149 -1.28 18.35 -0.49
N VAL A 150 -1.98 19.46 -0.74
CA VAL A 150 -3.42 19.60 -0.45
C VAL A 150 -4.28 18.61 -1.23
N GLU A 151 -3.90 18.28 -2.47
CA GLU A 151 -4.61 17.30 -3.31
C GLU A 151 -4.57 15.91 -2.67
N ALA A 152 -3.41 15.52 -2.15
CA ALA A 152 -3.25 14.26 -1.43
C ALA A 152 -4.10 14.21 -0.16
N VAL A 153 -4.08 15.28 0.64
CA VAL A 153 -4.89 15.37 1.87
C VAL A 153 -6.38 15.24 1.54
N GLN A 154 -6.87 15.98 0.55
CA GLN A 154 -8.27 15.93 0.13
C GLN A 154 -8.70 14.52 -0.32
N ALA A 155 -7.85 13.83 -1.07
CA ALA A 155 -8.12 12.47 -1.51
C ALA A 155 -8.16 11.48 -0.34
N ILE A 156 -7.23 11.59 0.61
CA ILE A 156 -7.19 10.74 1.81
C ILE A 156 -8.43 10.99 2.66
N GLU A 157 -8.83 12.24 2.89
CA GLU A 157 -10.03 12.58 3.64
C GLU A 157 -11.31 12.08 2.95
N ALA A 158 -11.39 12.20 1.63
CA ALA A 158 -12.52 11.69 0.85
C ALA A 158 -12.64 10.15 0.91
N ALA A 159 -11.50 9.44 0.95
CA ALA A 159 -11.46 7.99 1.18
C ALA A 159 -11.86 7.65 2.61
N ASN A 160 -11.26 8.32 3.59
CA ASN A 160 -11.55 8.19 5.01
C ASN A 160 -13.02 8.41 5.33
N ALA A 161 -13.73 9.31 4.65
CA ALA A 161 -15.17 9.49 4.84
C ALA A 161 -16.00 8.21 4.60
N LYS A 162 -15.49 7.26 3.82
CA LYS A 162 -16.18 6.01 3.43
C LYS A 162 -15.67 4.79 4.20
N LEU A 163 -14.50 4.87 4.82
CA LEU A 163 -13.87 3.76 5.53
C LEU A 163 -14.34 3.67 6.98
N GLU A 164 -14.46 2.44 7.50
CA GLU A 164 -14.69 2.20 8.92
C GLU A 164 -13.43 2.55 9.72
N ASP A 165 -12.32 1.88 9.41
CA ASP A 165 -10.98 2.23 9.90
C ASP A 165 -10.35 3.31 8.99
N LYS A 166 -9.97 4.45 9.57
CA LYS A 166 -9.36 5.54 8.81
C LYS A 166 -7.90 5.25 8.48
N ILE A 167 -7.46 5.62 7.28
CA ILE A 167 -6.05 5.70 6.90
C ILE A 167 -5.40 6.79 7.75
N PRO A 168 -4.46 6.45 8.64
CA PRO A 168 -3.68 7.45 9.35
C PRO A 168 -2.75 8.16 8.37
N TYR A 169 -2.66 9.48 8.47
CA TYR A 169 -1.71 10.23 7.66
C TYR A 169 -1.07 11.40 8.43
N GLU A 170 0.12 11.78 7.99
CA GLU A 170 0.82 12.97 8.49
C GLU A 170 1.50 13.70 7.34
N SER A 171 1.77 14.99 7.52
CA SER A 171 2.46 15.82 6.53
C SER A 171 3.78 16.32 7.11
N VAL A 172 4.88 16.02 6.42
CA VAL A 172 6.24 16.32 6.88
C VAL A 172 6.97 17.08 5.78
N ALA A 173 7.54 18.24 6.12
CA ALA A 173 8.45 18.94 5.21
C ALA A 173 9.80 18.21 5.15
N LEU A 174 10.22 17.80 3.96
CA LEU A 174 11.47 17.08 3.73
C LEU A 174 12.62 17.99 3.28
N SER A 175 12.30 19.19 2.78
CA SER A 175 13.26 20.17 2.24
C SER A 175 12.75 21.59 2.35
#